data_AF-A0A158ECJ6-F1
#
_entry.id   AF-A0A158ECJ6-F1
#
_cell.length_a   1.000
_cell.length_b   1.000
_cell.length_c   1.000
_cell.angle_alpha   90.00
_cell.angle_beta   90.00
_cell.angle_gamma   90.00
#
_symmetry.space_group_name_H-M   'P 1'
#
loop_
_entity.id
_entity.type
_entity.pdbx_description
1 polymer ?
#
loop_
_entity_poly.entity_id
_entity_poly.type
_entity_poly.pdbx_seq_one_letter_code
_entity_poly.pdbx_strand_id
1 'polypeptide(L)' 'MTALTIEDLPMTKELEPDTLATVRGGIGRTPQQIQAWEISGKPATWQGLVLGDDGRLQPPSP' A
#
# COMPACT_ATOMS: atom_id res chain seq x y z
N MET A 1 -39.07 1.91 1.49
CA MET A 1 -37.81 1.82 0.72
C MET A 1 -36.87 0.96 1.53
N THR A 2 -36.44 -0.13 0.91
CA THR A 2 -35.89 -1.35 1.52
C THR A 2 -34.49 -1.09 2.10
N ALA A 3 -34.30 -1.43 3.37
CA ALA A 3 -33.00 -1.38 4.02
C ALA A 3 -32.05 -2.37 3.32
N LEU A 4 -30.84 -1.92 2.98
CA LEU A 4 -29.76 -2.81 2.55
C LEU A 4 -29.23 -3.52 3.80
N THR A 5 -29.78 -4.68 4.12
CA THR A 5 -29.21 -5.59 5.13
C THR A 5 -27.99 -6.24 4.49
N ILE A 6 -26.79 -5.96 5.03
CA ILE A 6 -25.57 -6.67 4.65
C ILE A 6 -25.66 -8.04 5.34
N GLU A 7 -26.34 -8.98 4.70
CA GLU A 7 -26.29 -10.39 5.07
C GLU A 7 -25.11 -11.01 4.31
N ASP A 8 -24.19 -11.60 5.07
CA ASP A 8 -23.15 -12.50 4.59
C ASP A 8 -22.04 -11.89 3.72
N LEU A 9 -21.24 -11.00 4.30
CA LEU A 9 -19.82 -10.99 3.93
C LEU A 9 -19.22 -12.32 4.43
N PRO A 10 -18.72 -13.21 3.55
CA PRO A 10 -18.11 -14.46 3.99
C PRO A 10 -16.98 -14.12 4.95
N MET A 11 -17.00 -14.81 6.10
CA MET A 11 -16.10 -14.72 7.24
C MET A 11 -14.79 -13.99 6.97
N THR A 12 -14.43 -13.07 7.87
CA THR A 12 -13.02 -12.70 8.10
C THR A 12 -12.22 -13.97 8.30
N LYS A 13 -11.66 -14.50 7.21
CA LYS A 13 -10.68 -15.57 7.25
C LYS A 13 -9.47 -14.98 7.96
N GLU A 14 -9.08 -15.55 9.09
CA GLU A 14 -7.79 -15.22 9.68
C GLU A 14 -6.73 -15.45 8.60
N LEU A 15 -6.08 -14.36 8.19
CA LEU A 15 -5.03 -14.40 7.20
C LEU A 15 -3.84 -15.06 7.89
N GLU A 16 -3.46 -16.25 7.42
CA GLU A 16 -2.37 -17.00 8.01
C GLU A 16 -1.07 -16.16 8.00
N PRO A 17 -0.35 -16.07 9.13
CA PRO A 17 0.85 -15.25 9.26
C PRO A 17 1.89 -15.50 8.15
N ASP A 18 2.03 -16.76 7.72
CA ASP A 18 2.95 -17.14 6.65
C ASP A 18 2.52 -16.60 5.28
N THR A 19 1.20 -16.55 5.03
CA THR A 19 0.66 -15.92 3.82
C THR A 19 0.88 -14.41 3.87
N LEU A 20 0.67 -13.77 5.02
CA LEU A 20 0.95 -12.34 5.21
C LEU A 20 2.45 -12.01 5.05
N ALA A 21 3.34 -12.88 5.50
CA ALA A 21 4.78 -12.71 5.36
C ALA A 21 5.26 -12.68 3.90
N THR A 22 4.49 -13.28 2.98
CA THR A 22 4.77 -13.24 1.53
C THR A 22 4.21 -12.00 0.83
N VAL A 23 3.35 -11.22 1.48
CA VAL A 23 2.80 -9.99 0.92
C VAL A 23 3.86 -8.88 0.96
N ARG A 24 4.68 -8.82 -0.08
CA ARG A 24 5.60 -7.69 -0.31
C ARG A 24 4.87 -6.59 -1.04
N GLY A 25 4.15 -5.79 -0.27
CA GLY A 25 3.37 -4.67 -0.76
C GLY A 25 2.32 -4.33 0.28
N GLY A 26 2.69 -3.44 1.22
CA GLY A 26 1.84 -3.07 2.34
C GLY A 26 0.42 -2.79 1.86
N ILE A 27 -0.56 -3.42 2.51
CA ILE A 27 -1.99 -3.30 2.22
C ILE A 27 -2.31 -1.82 1.91
N GLY A 28 -2.75 -1.54 0.67
CA GLY A 28 -3.10 -0.18 0.22
C GLY A 28 -1.99 0.63 -0.48
N ARG A 29 -0.82 0.06 -0.77
CA ARG A 29 0.24 0.73 -1.56
C ARG A 29 0.16 0.37 -3.04
N THR A 30 0.31 1.37 -3.92
CA THR A 30 0.40 1.16 -5.36
C THR A 30 1.74 0.50 -5.73
N PRO A 31 1.84 -0.19 -6.88
CA PRO A 31 3.13 -0.71 -7.38
C PRO A 31 4.23 0.36 -7.44
N GLN A 32 3.87 1.59 -7.81
CA GLN A 32 4.80 2.72 -7.85
C GLN A 32 5.33 3.11 -6.47
N GLN A 33 4.49 3.02 -5.43
CA GLN A 33 4.91 3.27 -4.05
C GLN A 33 5.88 2.21 -3.52
N ILE A 34 5.64 0.94 -3.88
CA ILE A 34 6.51 -0.16 -3.51
C ILE A 34 7.88 0.03 -4.19
N GLN A 35 7.87 0.28 -5.50
CA GLN A 35 9.11 0.51 -6.26
C GLN A 35 9.89 1.72 -5.75
N ALA A 36 9.21 2.83 -5.44
CA ALA A 36 9.86 4.02 -4.90
C ALA A 36 10.52 3.76 -3.54
N TRP A 37 9.89 2.96 -2.68
CA TRP A 37 10.47 2.53 -1.41
C TRP A 37 11.71 1.63 -1.62
N GLU A 38 11.64 0.69 -2.56
CA GLU A 38 12.77 -0.20 -2.88
C GLU A 38 13.99 0.57 -3.43
N ILE A 39 13.75 1.65 -4.19
CA ILE A 39 14.83 2.48 -4.74
C ILE A 39 15.41 3.41 -3.68
N SER A 40 14.58 4.14 -2.96
CA SER A 40 15.00 5.29 -2.14
C SER A 40 14.99 5.06 -0.63
N GLY A 41 14.36 3.99 -0.16
CA GLY A 41 14.08 3.77 1.27
C GLY A 41 13.11 4.79 1.89
N LYS A 42 12.50 5.67 1.08
CA LYS A 42 11.61 6.73 1.53
C LYS A 42 10.16 6.45 1.13
N PRO A 43 9.16 6.89 1.92
CA PRO A 43 7.76 6.76 1.55
C PRO A 43 7.44 7.63 0.33
N ALA A 44 6.54 7.12 -0.52
CA ALA A 44 6.14 7.78 -1.76
C ALA A 44 4.64 8.06 -1.83
N THR A 45 4.26 9.06 -2.61
CA THR A 45 2.86 9.31 -3.00
C THR A 45 2.32 8.19 -3.88
N TRP A 46 1.01 8.14 -4.10
CA TRP A 46 0.38 7.15 -4.99
C TRP A 46 0.93 7.16 -6.43
N GLN A 47 1.58 8.26 -6.84
CA GLN A 47 2.25 8.45 -8.14
C GLN A 47 3.70 7.94 -8.13
N GLY A 48 4.24 7.54 -6.98
CA GLY A 48 5.64 7.12 -6.82
C GLY A 48 6.62 8.25 -6.52
N LEU A 49 6.16 9.47 -6.21
CA LEU A 49 7.05 10.58 -5.88
C LEU A 49 7.42 10.58 -4.39
N VAL A 50 8.67 10.90 -4.10
CA VAL A 50 9.26 10.92 -2.76
C VAL A 50 9.50 12.36 -2.32
N LEU A 51 9.35 12.63 -1.02
CA LEU A 51 9.72 13.94 -0.45
C LEU A 51 11.25 14.08 -0.38
N GLY A 52 11.79 14.99 -1.18
CA GLY A 52 13.18 15.41 -1.15
C GLY A 52 13.50 16.28 0.06
N ASP A 53 14.80 16.45 0.33
CA ASP A 53 15.28 17.24 1.47
C ASP A 53 15.03 18.76 1.27
N ASP A 54 14.74 19.16 0.03
CA ASP A 54 14.26 20.49 -0.34
C ASP A 54 12.75 20.71 -0.06
N GLY A 55 12.09 19.71 0.51
CA GLY A 55 10.65 19.73 0.80
C GLY A 55 9.76 19.60 -0.44
N ARG A 56 10.32 19.19 -1.59
CA ARG A 56 9.56 19.00 -2.83
C ARG A 56 9.39 17.53 -3.16
N LEU A 57 8.34 17.21 -3.91
CA LEU A 57 8.12 15.88 -4.44
C LEU A 57 9.01 15.65 -5.67
N GLN A 58 9.79 14.58 -5.65
CA GLN A 58 10.76 14.23 -6.68
C GLN A 58 10.63 12.75 -7.07
N PRO A 59 11.10 12.34 -8.25
CA PRO A 59 11.27 10.93 -8.58
C PRO A 59 12.16 10.23 -7.54
N PRO A 60 11.94 8.94 -7.24
CA PRO A 60 12.76 8.21 -6.28
C PRO A 60 14.18 8.07 -6.84
N SER A 61 15.16 8.47 -6.03
CA SER A 61 16.58 8.25 -6.25
C SER A 61 17.14 7.36 -5.13
N PRO A 62 18.20 6.56 -5.39
CA PRO A 62 18.93 5.86 -4.34
C PRO A 62 19.42 6.78 -3.22
#